data_AF-A0A265Q5C4-F1
#
_entry.id   AF-A0A265Q5C4-F1
#
_cell.length_a   1.000
_cell.length_b   1.000
_cell.length_c   1.000
_cell.angle_alpha   90.00
_cell.angle_beta   90.00
_cell.angle_gamma   90.00
#
_symmetry.space_group_name_H-M   'P 1'
#
loop_
_entity.id
_entity.type
_entity.pdbx_description
1 polymer ?
#
loop_
_entity_poly.entity_id
_entity_poly.type
_entity_poly.pdbx_seq_one_letter_code
_entity_poly.pdbx_strand_id
1 'polypeptide(L)'
;MSNYYIKANRTFSTIRKYAWIFTVLVAIGGLWEPKLGLLVILIMMGLTITAFFTGRYWCGNFCPHGSLFDKVFLPISQNKKIPKFLKSKPMVIGFFIFFMFNFSRKLIKISKLWGTFSFLDKLGLLFVNTYLMVLIVGGLLAIFVNPRTWCQFCPMGSLQKLSYKLGKKLGVTKKSEKKITISSKDKCYACGKCSRVCPLQLTPYLEFSDNNQFDNINCIKCSTCVKNCPANILSLETEENAIKLKEKAFIK
;
A
#
# COMPACT_ATOMS: atom_id res chain seq x y z
N MET A 1 -2.65 -18.32 22.80
CA MET A 1 -1.61 -18.17 21.76
C MET A 1 -1.33 -16.69 21.53
N SER A 2 -0.14 -16.20 21.88
CA SER A 2 0.27 -14.83 21.56
C SER A 2 0.37 -14.66 20.03
N ASN A 3 -0.38 -13.73 19.45
CA ASN A 3 -0.26 -13.40 18.04
C ASN A 3 1.19 -13.00 17.72
N TYR A 4 1.84 -13.70 16.78
CA TYR A 4 3.19 -13.35 16.31
C TYR A 4 3.26 -11.89 15.81
N TYR A 5 2.16 -11.37 15.25
CA TYR A 5 2.07 -10.01 14.74
C TYR A 5 1.61 -9.01 15.80
N ILE A 6 2.37 -7.94 15.95
CA ILE A 6 2.18 -6.93 16.99
C ILE A 6 1.45 -5.72 16.39
N LYS A 7 0.47 -5.19 17.14
CA LYS A 7 -0.13 -3.89 16.83
C LYS A 7 0.88 -2.81 17.20
N ALA A 8 1.30 -2.03 16.21
CA ALA A 8 2.21 -0.91 16.40
C ALA A 8 1.60 0.33 15.75
N ASN A 9 1.97 1.52 16.23
CA ASN A 9 1.59 2.75 15.54
C ASN A 9 2.17 2.74 14.13
N ARG A 10 1.29 2.90 13.14
CA ARG A 10 1.66 2.96 11.73
C ARG A 10 1.57 4.38 11.21
N THR A 11 0.77 5.27 11.78
CA THR A 11 0.46 6.59 11.20
C THR A 11 1.43 7.67 11.67
N PHE A 12 2.56 7.82 10.97
CA PHE A 12 3.60 8.79 11.34
C PHE A 12 3.40 10.19 10.77
N SER A 13 2.89 10.32 9.53
CA SER A 13 2.66 11.62 8.88
C SER A 13 1.24 12.12 9.10
N THR A 14 1.04 13.45 8.99
CA THR A 14 -0.27 14.10 9.09
C THR A 14 -1.27 13.54 8.09
N ILE A 15 -0.84 13.32 6.85
CA ILE A 15 -1.68 12.73 5.80
C ILE A 15 -2.16 11.34 6.21
N ARG A 16 -1.29 10.48 6.74
CA ARG A 16 -1.68 9.14 7.18
C ARG A 16 -2.64 9.16 8.38
N LYS A 17 -2.65 10.23 9.18
CA LYS A 17 -3.56 10.37 10.32
C LYS A 17 -4.98 10.79 9.90
N TYR A 18 -5.12 11.58 8.84
CA TYR A 18 -6.40 12.21 8.47
C TYR A 18 -6.97 11.80 7.11
N ALA A 19 -6.18 11.18 6.22
CA ALA A 19 -6.65 10.82 4.88
C ALA A 19 -7.84 9.84 4.88
N TRP A 20 -8.10 9.11 5.97
CA TRP A 20 -9.28 8.27 6.11
C TRP A 20 -10.60 9.03 5.99
N ILE A 21 -10.63 10.32 6.37
CA ILE A 21 -11.81 11.19 6.26
C ILE A 21 -12.25 11.27 4.80
N PHE A 22 -11.30 11.40 3.87
CA PHE A 22 -11.59 11.41 2.43
C PHE A 22 -12.30 10.12 1.98
N THR A 23 -11.85 8.95 2.45
CA THR A 23 -12.51 7.68 2.10
C THR A 23 -13.95 7.64 2.58
N VAL A 24 -14.20 8.05 3.83
CA VAL A 24 -15.56 8.03 4.41
C VAL A 24 -16.46 9.05 3.68
N LEU A 25 -15.93 10.25 3.42
CA LEU A 25 -16.64 11.30 2.69
C LEU A 25 -17.04 10.84 1.29
N VAL A 26 -16.12 10.24 0.53
CA VAL A 26 -16.44 9.76 -0.83
C VAL A 26 -17.35 8.53 -0.80
N ALA A 27 -17.15 7.59 0.12
CA ALA A 27 -17.94 6.36 0.17
C ALA A 27 -19.38 6.58 0.66
N ILE A 28 -19.58 7.45 1.66
CA ILE A 28 -20.89 7.72 2.26
C ILE A 28 -21.50 8.97 1.63
N GLY A 29 -20.80 10.11 1.66
CA GLY A 29 -21.28 11.36 1.07
C GLY A 29 -21.50 11.29 -0.44
N GLY A 30 -20.71 10.48 -1.14
CA GLY A 30 -20.89 10.23 -2.56
C GLY A 30 -22.19 9.52 -2.95
N LEU A 31 -22.92 8.92 -1.98
CA LEU A 31 -24.24 8.34 -2.22
C LEU A 31 -25.31 9.42 -2.41
N TRP A 32 -25.14 10.59 -1.77
CA TRP A 32 -26.00 11.76 -1.98
C TRP A 32 -25.49 12.62 -3.13
N GLU A 33 -24.17 12.83 -3.21
CA GLU A 33 -23.53 13.67 -4.23
C GLU A 33 -22.51 12.87 -5.06
N PRO A 34 -22.95 12.21 -6.15
CA PRO A 34 -22.10 11.33 -6.95
C PRO A 34 -20.83 11.97 -7.49
N LYS A 35 -20.85 13.29 -7.73
CA LYS A 35 -19.72 14.08 -8.26
C LYS A 35 -18.47 13.99 -7.39
N LEU A 36 -18.63 13.74 -6.08
CA LEU A 36 -17.50 13.52 -5.17
C LEU A 36 -16.62 12.33 -5.59
N GLY A 37 -17.21 11.33 -6.26
CA GLY A 37 -16.48 10.18 -6.80
C GLY A 37 -15.45 10.57 -7.88
N LEU A 38 -15.63 11.70 -8.57
CA LEU A 38 -14.69 12.14 -9.60
C LEU A 38 -13.31 12.51 -9.03
N LEU A 39 -13.25 12.92 -7.76
CA LEU A 39 -11.99 13.19 -7.05
C LEU A 39 -11.10 11.94 -6.97
N VAL A 40 -11.67 10.74 -7.06
CA VAL A 40 -10.93 9.48 -7.08
C VAL A 40 -10.01 9.37 -8.30
N ILE A 41 -10.38 10.00 -9.43
CA ILE A 41 -9.56 9.99 -10.65
C ILE A 41 -8.20 10.64 -10.37
N LEU A 42 -8.18 11.75 -9.63
CA LEU A 42 -6.94 12.43 -9.22
C LEU A 42 -6.06 11.52 -8.36
N ILE A 43 -6.66 10.77 -7.44
CA ILE A 43 -5.94 9.79 -6.61
C ILE A 43 -5.38 8.65 -7.46
N MET A 44 -6.14 8.16 -8.44
CA MET A 44 -5.70 7.08 -9.35
C MET A 44 -4.55 7.53 -10.25
N MET A 45 -4.57 8.77 -10.72
CA MET A 45 -3.44 9.34 -11.45
C MET A 45 -2.22 9.47 -10.53
N GLY A 46 -2.38 10.09 -9.36
CA GLY A 46 -1.31 10.27 -8.39
C GLY A 46 -0.66 8.96 -7.95
N LEU A 47 -1.46 7.92 -7.66
CA LEU A 47 -0.95 6.62 -7.22
C LEU A 47 -0.19 5.88 -8.33
N THR A 48 -0.56 6.09 -9.60
CA THR A 48 0.08 5.42 -10.75
C THR A 48 1.39 6.11 -11.12
N ILE A 49 1.39 7.45 -11.13
CA ILE A 49 2.56 8.29 -11.38
C ILE A 49 3.59 8.05 -10.27
N THR A 50 3.21 8.21 -8.99
CA THR A 50 4.17 8.02 -7.88
C THR A 50 4.74 6.61 -7.83
N ALA A 51 3.95 5.59 -8.22
CA ALA A 51 4.43 4.21 -8.28
C ALA A 51 5.50 3.96 -9.36
N PHE A 52 5.47 4.73 -10.44
CA PHE A 52 6.47 4.66 -11.50
C PHE A 52 7.86 5.03 -10.97
N PHE A 53 7.95 6.05 -10.10
CA PHE A 53 9.22 6.52 -9.53
C PHE A 53 9.60 5.80 -8.23
N THR A 54 8.64 5.68 -7.31
CA THR A 54 8.91 5.30 -5.92
C THR A 54 8.29 3.97 -5.51
N GLY A 55 7.77 3.18 -6.45
CA GLY A 55 7.08 1.93 -6.15
C GLY A 55 5.85 2.13 -5.24
N ARG A 56 5.57 1.17 -4.35
CA ARG A 56 4.33 1.20 -3.54
C ARG A 56 4.33 2.21 -2.38
N TYR A 57 5.07 3.31 -2.47
CA TYR A 57 5.16 4.35 -1.43
C TYR A 57 3.79 4.98 -1.11
N TRP A 58 2.94 5.20 -2.13
CA TRP A 58 1.61 5.78 -1.97
C TRP A 58 0.71 4.97 -1.04
N CYS A 59 0.68 3.63 -1.17
CA CYS A 59 -0.11 2.75 -0.30
C CYS A 59 0.30 2.84 1.18
N GLY A 60 1.57 3.16 1.45
CA GLY A 60 2.10 3.34 2.79
C GLY A 60 1.86 4.73 3.36
N ASN A 61 1.84 5.78 2.53
CA ASN A 61 1.98 7.16 3.01
C ASN A 61 0.84 8.12 2.61
N PHE A 62 0.13 7.88 1.51
CA PHE A 62 -0.90 8.80 1.00
C PHE A 62 -2.28 8.15 0.86
N CYS A 63 -2.35 6.83 0.71
CA CYS A 63 -3.60 6.12 0.42
C CYS A 63 -4.67 6.34 1.51
N PRO A 64 -5.83 6.95 1.16
CA PRO A 64 -6.96 7.17 2.08
C PRO A 64 -7.47 5.87 2.74
N HIS A 65 -7.68 4.81 1.95
CA HIS A 65 -8.07 3.50 2.48
C HIS A 65 -7.02 2.91 3.43
N GLY A 66 -5.73 3.08 3.12
CA GLY A 66 -4.65 2.61 3.98
C GLY A 66 -4.63 3.33 5.33
N SER A 67 -4.89 4.65 5.33
CA SER A 67 -5.08 5.45 6.54
C SER A 67 -6.27 4.96 7.35
N LEU A 68 -7.41 4.70 6.69
CA LEU A 68 -8.62 4.20 7.34
C LEU A 68 -8.35 2.86 8.05
N PHE A 69 -7.74 1.91 7.37
CA PHE A 69 -7.44 0.61 7.96
C PHE A 69 -6.43 0.70 9.12
N ASP A 70 -5.38 1.50 8.98
CA ASP A 70 -4.35 1.61 10.02
C ASP A 70 -4.76 2.45 11.24
N LYS A 71 -5.59 3.50 11.06
CA LYS A 71 -5.98 4.41 12.14
C LYS A 71 -7.26 3.97 12.84
N VAL A 72 -8.28 3.59 12.07
CA VAL A 72 -9.63 3.31 12.58
C VAL A 72 -9.81 1.83 12.89
N PHE A 73 -9.42 0.94 11.97
CA PHE A 73 -9.67 -0.50 12.14
C PHE A 73 -8.58 -1.23 12.94
N LEU A 74 -7.33 -0.77 12.96
CA LEU A 74 -6.23 -1.44 13.67
C LEU A 74 -6.47 -1.67 15.18
N PRO A 75 -7.02 -0.71 15.96
CA PRO A 75 -7.32 -0.93 17.38
C PRO A 75 -8.27 -2.11 17.59
N ILE A 76 -9.30 -2.23 16.75
CA ILE A 76 -10.38 -3.21 16.85
C ILE A 76 -10.00 -4.55 16.20
N SER A 77 -9.09 -4.54 15.21
CA SER A 77 -8.69 -5.70 14.44
C SER A 77 -8.08 -6.83 15.26
N GLN A 78 -8.29 -8.08 14.85
CA GLN A 78 -7.59 -9.25 15.42
C GLN A 78 -6.10 -9.30 15.05
N ASN A 79 -5.67 -8.59 13.99
CA ASN A 79 -4.28 -8.52 13.50
C ASN A 79 -3.59 -9.90 13.37
N LYS A 80 -4.33 -10.90 12.89
CA LYS A 80 -3.88 -12.29 12.65
C LYS A 80 -3.05 -12.42 11.37
N LYS A 81 -2.47 -13.60 11.17
CA LYS A 81 -1.80 -13.98 9.92
C LYS A 81 -2.79 -13.92 8.76
N ILE A 82 -2.40 -13.23 7.68
CA ILE A 82 -3.22 -13.18 6.47
C ILE A 82 -3.16 -14.55 5.79
N PRO A 83 -4.32 -15.15 5.43
CA PRO A 83 -4.39 -16.43 4.74
C PRO A 83 -3.52 -16.46 3.47
N LYS A 84 -2.79 -17.55 3.26
CA LYS A 84 -1.90 -17.71 2.09
C LYS A 84 -2.65 -17.57 0.76
N PHE A 85 -3.91 -18.04 0.71
CA PHE A 85 -4.78 -17.94 -0.46
C PHE A 85 -4.93 -16.49 -0.96
N LEU A 86 -5.22 -15.53 -0.06
CA LEU A 86 -5.41 -14.11 -0.39
C LEU A 86 -4.12 -13.41 -0.87
N LYS A 87 -2.96 -13.99 -0.58
CA LYS A 87 -1.64 -13.51 -1.05
C LYS A 87 -1.16 -14.20 -2.31
N SER A 88 -1.81 -15.30 -2.72
CA SER A 88 -1.35 -16.13 -3.82
C SER A 88 -1.46 -15.37 -5.15
N LYS A 89 -0.45 -15.54 -6.01
CA LYS A 89 -0.45 -14.96 -7.36
C LYS A 89 -1.73 -15.26 -8.16
N PRO A 90 -2.24 -16.51 -8.22
CA PRO A 90 -3.47 -16.80 -8.98
C PRO A 90 -4.68 -16.04 -8.42
N MET A 91 -4.87 -15.98 -7.10
CA MET A 91 -5.97 -15.22 -6.50
C MET A 91 -5.86 -13.72 -6.81
N VAL A 92 -4.68 -13.14 -6.67
CA VAL A 92 -4.45 -11.71 -6.93
C VAL A 92 -4.68 -11.36 -8.41
N ILE A 93 -4.22 -12.20 -9.34
CA ILE A 93 -4.39 -12.01 -10.79
C ILE A 93 -5.85 -12.24 -11.19
N GLY A 94 -6.47 -13.33 -10.71
CA GLY A 94 -7.86 -13.64 -10.99
C GLY A 94 -8.81 -12.55 -10.50
N PHE A 95 -8.62 -12.07 -9.27
CA PHE A 95 -9.40 -10.95 -8.75
C PHE A 95 -9.15 -9.65 -9.54
N PHE A 96 -7.90 -9.37 -9.94
CA PHE A 96 -7.59 -8.20 -10.76
C PHE A 96 -8.31 -8.25 -12.11
N ILE A 97 -8.27 -9.38 -12.82
CA ILE A 97 -8.96 -9.58 -14.10
C ILE A 97 -10.47 -9.45 -13.92
N PHE A 98 -11.04 -10.12 -12.90
CA PHE A 98 -12.47 -10.04 -12.59
C PHE A 98 -12.91 -8.60 -12.32
N PHE A 99 -12.16 -7.87 -11.48
CA PHE A 99 -12.46 -6.48 -11.17
C PHE A 99 -12.34 -5.59 -12.40
N MET A 100 -11.27 -5.71 -13.18
CA MET A 100 -11.05 -4.92 -14.39
C MET A 100 -12.11 -5.20 -15.45
N PHE A 101 -12.52 -6.45 -15.62
CA PHE A 101 -13.62 -6.80 -16.53
C PHE A 101 -14.93 -6.13 -16.12
N ASN A 102 -15.33 -6.25 -14.85
CA ASN A 102 -16.55 -5.61 -14.34
C ASN A 102 -16.49 -4.08 -14.42
N PHE A 103 -15.34 -3.51 -14.10
CA PHE A 103 -15.11 -2.08 -14.13
C PHE A 103 -15.17 -1.53 -15.56
N SER A 104 -14.46 -2.17 -16.51
CA SER A 104 -14.48 -1.81 -17.94
C SER A 104 -15.88 -1.94 -18.54
N ARG A 105 -16.62 -3.01 -18.21
CA ARG A 105 -17.99 -3.19 -18.73
C ARG A 105 -18.92 -2.08 -18.27
N LYS A 106 -18.79 -1.62 -17.02
CA LYS A 106 -19.55 -0.47 -16.50
C LYS A 106 -19.09 0.84 -17.14
N LEU A 107 -17.78 1.05 -17.31
CA LEU A 107 -17.25 2.23 -17.99
C LEU A 107 -17.74 2.34 -19.43
N ILE A 108 -17.73 1.26 -20.20
CA ILE A 108 -18.24 1.25 -21.60
C ILE A 108 -19.73 1.59 -21.64
N LYS A 109 -20.52 1.12 -20.67
CA LYS A 109 -21.94 1.47 -20.58
C LYS A 109 -22.13 2.97 -20.30
N ILE A 110 -21.28 3.55 -19.47
CA ILE A 110 -21.32 4.98 -19.12
C ILE A 110 -20.76 5.83 -20.27
N SER A 111 -19.75 5.37 -21.00
CA SER A 111 -19.16 6.11 -22.13
C SER A 111 -20.13 6.28 -23.30
N LYS A 112 -21.16 5.42 -23.43
CA LYS A 112 -22.25 5.63 -24.41
C LYS A 112 -23.13 6.86 -24.09
N LEU A 113 -23.06 7.39 -22.87
CA LEU A 113 -23.79 8.58 -22.43
C LEU A 113 -22.92 9.84 -22.49
N TRP A 114 -21.75 9.77 -23.14
CA TRP A 114 -20.83 10.89 -23.29
C TRP A 114 -21.54 12.06 -23.99
N GLY A 115 -21.43 13.26 -23.41
CA GLY A 115 -22.12 14.45 -23.90
C GLY A 115 -23.48 14.74 -23.24
N THR A 116 -23.99 13.85 -22.37
CA THR A 116 -25.19 14.13 -21.58
C THR A 116 -24.84 14.71 -20.21
N PHE A 117 -25.71 15.57 -19.66
CA PHE A 117 -25.56 16.11 -18.29
C PHE A 117 -25.43 15.01 -17.22
N SER A 118 -26.02 13.83 -17.46
CA SER A 118 -25.98 12.68 -16.54
C SER A 118 -24.68 11.86 -16.54
N PHE A 119 -23.74 12.15 -17.46
CA PHE A 119 -22.50 11.38 -17.60
C PHE A 119 -21.63 11.47 -16.34
N LEU A 120 -21.39 12.69 -15.86
CA LEU A 120 -20.52 12.95 -14.71
C LEU A 120 -21.06 12.31 -13.43
N ASP A 121 -22.38 12.33 -13.24
CA ASP A 121 -23.02 11.73 -12.07
C ASP A 121 -22.88 10.21 -12.08
N LYS A 122 -23.11 9.57 -13.23
CA LYS A 122 -22.96 8.11 -13.37
C LYS A 122 -21.50 7.67 -13.26
N LEU A 123 -20.57 8.46 -13.78
CA LEU A 123 -19.14 8.21 -13.66
C LEU A 123 -18.68 8.35 -12.20
N GLY A 124 -19.11 9.40 -11.52
CA GLY A 124 -18.85 9.61 -10.10
C GLY A 124 -19.41 8.48 -9.24
N LEU A 125 -20.67 8.07 -9.49
CA LEU A 125 -21.33 6.97 -8.78
C LEU A 125 -20.58 5.63 -8.94
N LEU A 126 -19.97 5.38 -10.10
CA LEU A 126 -19.12 4.20 -10.30
C LEU A 126 -17.94 4.19 -9.32
N PHE A 127 -17.24 5.32 -9.15
CA PHE A 127 -16.15 5.41 -8.18
C PHE A 127 -16.64 5.34 -6.73
N VAL A 128 -17.73 6.02 -6.38
CA VAL A 128 -18.36 5.94 -5.05
C VAL A 128 -18.68 4.49 -4.69
N ASN A 129 -19.32 3.75 -5.60
CA ASN A 129 -19.65 2.35 -5.37
C ASN A 129 -18.41 1.47 -5.19
N THR A 130 -17.31 1.74 -5.92
CA THR A 130 -16.05 1.00 -5.67
C THR A 130 -15.45 1.33 -4.31
N TYR A 131 -15.52 2.59 -3.87
CA TYR A 131 -15.07 3.02 -2.54
C TYR A 131 -15.91 2.41 -1.42
N LEU A 132 -17.23 2.38 -1.59
CA LEU A 132 -18.15 1.74 -0.66
C LEU A 132 -17.88 0.23 -0.55
N MET A 133 -17.67 -0.45 -1.67
CA MET A 133 -17.30 -1.86 -1.69
C MET A 133 -15.99 -2.11 -0.93
N VAL A 134 -14.96 -1.28 -1.13
CA VAL A 134 -13.70 -1.38 -0.40
C VAL A 134 -13.88 -1.08 1.09
N LEU A 135 -14.75 -0.12 1.45
CA LEU A 135 -15.06 0.22 2.83
C LEU A 135 -15.70 -0.98 3.55
N ILE A 136 -16.68 -1.62 2.93
CA ILE A 136 -17.40 -2.76 3.49
C ILE A 136 -16.51 -4.00 3.51
N VAL A 137 -16.06 -4.47 2.34
CA VAL A 137 -15.29 -5.73 2.23
C VAL A 137 -13.92 -5.59 2.88
N GLY A 138 -13.23 -4.47 2.63
CA GLY A 138 -11.94 -4.19 3.25
C GLY A 138 -12.06 -3.95 4.76
N GLY A 139 -13.13 -3.30 5.22
CA GLY A 139 -13.42 -3.11 6.65
C GLY A 139 -13.67 -4.43 7.38
N LEU A 140 -14.51 -5.31 6.81
CA LEU A 140 -14.75 -6.65 7.36
C LEU A 140 -13.44 -7.45 7.46
N LEU A 141 -12.66 -7.51 6.38
CA LEU A 141 -11.36 -8.18 6.40
C LEU A 141 -10.36 -7.53 7.37
N ALA A 142 -10.44 -6.21 7.53
CA ALA A 142 -9.61 -5.47 8.47
C ALA A 142 -9.92 -5.87 9.92
N ILE A 143 -11.19 -6.00 10.28
CA ILE A 143 -11.63 -6.40 11.62
C ILE A 143 -11.27 -7.86 11.91
N PHE A 144 -11.72 -8.79 11.06
CA PHE A 144 -11.61 -10.22 11.33
C PHE A 144 -10.22 -10.81 11.09
N VAL A 145 -9.43 -10.25 10.18
CA VAL A 145 -8.12 -10.83 9.80
C VAL A 145 -6.99 -9.86 10.13
N ASN A 146 -6.78 -8.86 9.28
CA ASN A 146 -5.68 -7.91 9.42
C ASN A 146 -6.03 -6.62 8.65
N PRO A 147 -5.70 -5.43 9.17
CA PRO A 147 -6.05 -4.17 8.50
C PRO A 147 -5.53 -4.04 7.06
N ARG A 148 -4.45 -4.74 6.71
CA ARG A 148 -3.87 -4.68 5.37
C ARG A 148 -4.15 -5.91 4.52
N THR A 149 -5.17 -6.69 4.87
CA THR A 149 -5.62 -7.86 4.09
C THR A 149 -6.09 -7.45 2.69
N TRP A 150 -6.94 -6.42 2.60
CA TRP A 150 -7.41 -5.87 1.31
C TRP A 150 -6.25 -5.44 0.42
N CYS A 151 -5.19 -4.85 1.00
CA CYS A 151 -4.03 -4.36 0.25
C CYS A 151 -3.19 -5.47 -0.42
N GLN A 152 -3.44 -6.76 -0.13
CA GLN A 152 -2.75 -7.89 -0.74
C GLN A 152 -3.25 -8.18 -2.15
N PHE A 153 -4.57 -8.08 -2.37
CA PHE A 153 -5.24 -8.35 -3.64
C PHE A 153 -5.95 -7.12 -4.23
N CYS A 154 -5.75 -5.93 -3.64
CA CYS A 154 -6.28 -4.67 -4.14
C CYS A 154 -5.88 -4.43 -5.61
N PRO A 155 -6.85 -4.17 -6.52
CA PRO A 155 -6.57 -3.97 -7.94
C PRO A 155 -5.62 -2.79 -8.20
N MET A 156 -5.78 -1.69 -7.46
CA MET A 156 -4.89 -0.54 -7.54
C MET A 156 -3.47 -0.89 -7.06
N GLY A 157 -3.36 -1.77 -6.07
CA GLY A 157 -2.06 -2.30 -5.62
C GLY A 157 -1.37 -3.11 -6.72
N SER A 158 -2.11 -3.91 -7.48
CA SER A 158 -1.58 -4.63 -8.66
C SER A 158 -1.15 -3.67 -9.77
N LEU A 159 -1.94 -2.63 -10.04
CA LEU A 159 -1.61 -1.58 -11.01
C LEU A 159 -0.30 -0.86 -10.64
N GLN A 160 -0.09 -0.56 -9.36
CA GLN A 160 1.16 0.03 -8.89
C GLN A 160 2.36 -0.90 -9.06
N LYS A 161 2.19 -2.21 -8.82
CA LYS A 161 3.27 -3.18 -9.07
C LYS A 161 3.63 -3.23 -10.54
N LEU A 162 2.64 -3.10 -11.44
CA LEU A 162 2.87 -3.03 -12.88
C LEU A 162 3.61 -1.73 -13.25
N SER A 163 3.12 -0.57 -12.81
CA SER A 163 3.77 0.74 -13.03
C SER A 163 5.21 0.75 -12.51
N TYR A 164 5.45 0.21 -11.32
CA TYR A 164 6.78 0.09 -10.74
C TYR A 164 7.71 -0.82 -11.56
N LYS A 165 7.22 -1.97 -12.06
CA LYS A 165 8.03 -2.84 -12.93
C LYS A 165 8.46 -2.13 -14.21
N LEU A 166 7.57 -1.33 -14.80
CA LEU A 166 7.89 -0.50 -15.97
C LEU A 166 8.93 0.56 -15.62
N GLY A 167 8.75 1.29 -14.52
CA GLY A 167 9.72 2.27 -14.03
C GLY A 167 11.10 1.67 -13.72
N LYS A 168 11.13 0.45 -13.16
CA LYS A 168 12.37 -0.30 -12.90
C LYS A 168 13.07 -0.71 -14.20
N LYS A 169 12.33 -1.15 -15.21
CA LYS A 169 12.87 -1.50 -16.55
C LYS A 169 13.47 -0.28 -17.25
N LEU A 170 12.87 0.90 -17.06
CA LEU A 170 13.33 2.17 -17.62
C LEU A 170 14.43 2.84 -16.77
N GLY A 171 14.85 2.24 -15.65
CA GLY A 171 15.93 2.75 -14.79
C GLY A 171 15.60 4.00 -13.96
N VAL A 172 14.40 4.55 -14.06
CA VAL A 172 13.99 5.80 -13.39
C VAL A 172 13.87 5.63 -11.87
N THR A 173 13.58 4.41 -11.41
CA THR A 173 13.43 4.11 -9.98
C THR A 173 14.74 4.19 -9.21
N LYS A 174 15.91 3.97 -9.84
CA LYS A 174 17.20 3.90 -9.12
C LYS A 174 17.52 5.17 -8.31
N LYS A 175 17.19 6.34 -8.86
CA LYS A 175 17.49 7.64 -8.24
C LYS A 175 16.46 8.08 -7.19
N SER A 176 15.19 7.74 -7.39
CA SER A 176 14.08 8.29 -6.59
C SER A 176 13.53 7.29 -5.56
N GLU A 177 13.80 6.01 -5.71
CA GLU A 177 13.26 4.97 -4.86
C GLU A 177 14.00 4.87 -3.52
N LYS A 178 13.30 5.19 -2.43
CA LYS A 178 13.77 4.88 -1.08
C LYS A 178 13.36 3.45 -0.69
N LYS A 179 14.33 2.63 -0.32
CA LYS A 179 14.13 1.26 0.18
C LYS A 179 14.55 1.16 1.64
N ILE A 180 14.10 0.11 2.32
CA ILE A 180 14.55 -0.17 3.68
C ILE A 180 16.01 -0.61 3.58
N THR A 181 16.89 0.14 4.20
CA THR A 181 18.33 -0.07 4.21
C THR A 181 18.77 -0.41 5.62
N ILE A 182 19.68 -1.37 5.74
CA ILE A 182 20.33 -1.74 6.99
C ILE A 182 21.74 -1.16 7.03
N SER A 183 22.16 -0.57 8.15
CA SER A 183 23.50 0.03 8.25
C SER A 183 24.62 -1.00 8.16
N SER A 184 24.48 -2.12 8.87
CA SER A 184 25.38 -3.29 8.79
C SER A 184 24.59 -4.54 9.16
N LYS A 185 24.86 -5.65 8.47
CA LYS A 185 24.23 -6.94 8.74
C LYS A 185 24.66 -7.50 10.11
N ASP A 186 25.89 -7.22 10.54
CA ASP A 186 26.47 -7.75 11.78
C ASP A 186 25.83 -7.15 13.04
N LYS A 187 25.33 -5.91 12.94
CA LYS A 187 24.59 -5.25 14.03
C LYS A 187 23.16 -5.79 14.19
N CYS A 188 22.70 -6.66 13.30
CA CYS A 188 21.36 -7.22 13.35
C CYS A 188 21.31 -8.48 14.22
N TYR A 189 20.70 -8.39 15.40
CA TYR A 189 20.46 -9.56 16.27
C TYR A 189 19.40 -10.55 15.77
N ALA A 190 18.96 -10.45 14.50
CA ALA A 190 17.89 -11.26 13.92
C ALA A 190 16.60 -11.39 14.77
N CYS A 191 16.30 -10.39 15.62
CA CYS A 191 15.22 -10.46 16.62
C CYS A 191 13.79 -10.60 16.06
N GLY A 192 13.61 -10.45 14.74
CA GLY A 192 12.32 -10.59 14.06
C GLY A 192 11.29 -9.49 14.31
N LYS A 193 11.58 -8.48 15.15
CA LYS A 193 10.64 -7.40 15.50
C LYS A 193 10.12 -6.65 14.27
N CYS A 194 10.98 -6.41 13.26
CA CYS A 194 10.60 -5.77 12.00
C CYS A 194 9.50 -6.52 11.24
N SER A 195 9.49 -7.86 11.30
CA SER A 195 8.46 -8.70 10.67
C SER A 195 7.18 -8.74 11.47
N ARG A 196 7.29 -8.78 12.80
CA ARG A 196 6.13 -8.77 13.71
C ARG A 196 5.30 -7.49 13.59
N VAL A 197 5.95 -6.34 13.37
CA VAL A 197 5.26 -5.05 13.18
C VAL A 197 4.89 -4.76 11.72
N CYS A 198 5.34 -5.57 10.76
CA CYS A 198 5.14 -5.30 9.35
C CYS A 198 3.65 -5.43 8.97
N PRO A 199 2.98 -4.36 8.51
CA PRO A 199 1.56 -4.42 8.15
C PRO A 199 1.26 -5.46 7.06
N LEU A 200 2.21 -5.68 6.15
CA LEU A 200 2.06 -6.64 5.06
C LEU A 200 2.61 -8.03 5.38
N GLN A 201 3.11 -8.22 6.62
CA GLN A 201 3.67 -9.48 7.11
C GLN A 201 4.81 -9.99 6.23
N LEU A 202 5.71 -9.08 5.85
CA LEU A 202 6.95 -9.38 5.17
C LEU A 202 8.05 -9.73 6.18
N THR A 203 9.16 -10.28 5.69
CA THR A 203 10.30 -10.75 6.49
C THR A 203 11.60 -9.98 6.24
N PRO A 204 11.69 -8.67 6.54
CA PRO A 204 12.87 -7.87 6.18
C PRO A 204 14.20 -8.42 6.71
N TYR A 205 14.23 -8.97 7.93
CA TYR A 205 15.47 -9.43 8.57
C TYR A 205 16.16 -10.62 7.87
N LEU A 206 15.47 -11.33 6.97
CA LEU A 206 16.01 -12.47 6.21
C LEU A 206 16.30 -12.13 4.74
N GLU A 207 15.77 -11.02 4.24
CA GLU A 207 15.68 -10.69 2.81
C GLU A 207 16.50 -9.45 2.43
N PHE A 208 17.56 -9.14 3.19
CA PHE A 208 18.48 -8.04 2.84
C PHE A 208 19.47 -8.51 1.77
N SER A 209 19.54 -7.76 0.66
CA SER A 209 20.50 -7.98 -0.42
C SER A 209 21.93 -7.66 0.01
N ASP A 210 22.90 -7.91 -0.86
CA ASP A 210 24.31 -7.56 -0.64
C ASP A 210 24.56 -6.05 -0.60
N ASN A 211 23.63 -5.26 -1.15
CA ASN A 211 23.64 -3.80 -1.05
C ASN A 211 23.01 -3.30 0.25
N ASN A 212 22.79 -4.18 1.23
CA ASN A 212 22.12 -3.89 2.49
C ASN A 212 20.71 -3.30 2.31
N GLN A 213 20.03 -3.65 1.21
CA GLN A 213 18.69 -3.17 0.91
C GLN A 213 17.68 -4.30 0.86
N PHE A 214 16.46 -4.02 1.33
CA PHE A 214 15.33 -4.93 1.23
C PHE A 214 14.55 -4.69 -0.07
N ASP A 215 14.75 -5.57 -1.06
CA ASP A 215 14.08 -5.48 -2.37
C ASP A 215 12.86 -6.41 -2.43
N ASN A 216 11.73 -5.97 -1.88
CA ASN A 216 10.47 -6.69 -1.98
C ASN A 216 9.39 -5.80 -2.59
N ILE A 217 8.86 -6.20 -3.75
CA ILE A 217 7.83 -5.44 -4.50
C ILE A 217 6.56 -5.20 -3.69
N ASN A 218 6.28 -6.01 -2.67
CA ASN A 218 5.12 -5.82 -1.83
C ASN A 218 5.33 -4.71 -0.80
N CYS A 219 6.57 -4.34 -0.47
CA CYS A 219 6.89 -3.34 0.54
C CYS A 219 6.28 -1.97 0.21
N ILE A 220 5.48 -1.44 1.14
CA ILE A 220 4.80 -0.13 1.00
C ILE A 220 5.60 1.03 1.61
N LYS A 221 6.83 0.79 2.09
CA LYS A 221 7.75 1.84 2.57
C LYS A 221 7.12 2.76 3.61
N CYS A 222 6.44 2.14 4.58
CA CYS A 222 5.67 2.84 5.61
C CYS A 222 6.48 3.20 6.87
N SER A 223 7.79 2.89 6.90
CA SER A 223 8.72 3.14 8.02
C SER A 223 8.39 2.46 9.36
N THR A 224 7.38 1.59 9.42
CA THR A 224 6.98 0.96 10.70
C THR A 224 8.10 0.08 11.27
N CYS A 225 8.83 -0.66 10.44
CA CYS A 225 9.98 -1.45 10.87
C CYS A 225 11.15 -0.58 11.34
N VAL A 226 11.43 0.53 10.66
CA VAL A 226 12.46 1.51 11.02
C VAL A 226 12.22 2.06 12.42
N LYS A 227 11.00 2.55 12.68
CA LYS A 227 10.61 3.14 13.98
C LYS A 227 10.56 2.16 15.15
N ASN A 228 10.52 0.86 14.88
CA ASN A 228 10.41 -0.18 15.91
C ASN A 228 11.68 -1.05 16.04
N CYS A 229 12.74 -0.72 15.30
CA CYS A 229 14.01 -1.44 15.38
C CYS A 229 14.69 -1.13 16.72
N PRO A 230 14.95 -2.11 17.60
CA PRO A 230 15.57 -1.86 18.90
C PRO A 230 17.03 -1.42 18.77
N ALA A 231 17.73 -1.88 17.72
CA ALA A 231 19.12 -1.52 17.44
C ALA A 231 19.25 -0.20 16.66
N ASN A 232 18.13 0.40 16.21
CA ASN A 232 18.11 1.62 15.39
C ASN A 232 19.02 1.59 14.14
N ILE A 233 19.13 0.42 13.50
CA ILE A 233 20.01 0.20 12.34
C ILE A 233 19.29 0.23 10.98
N LEU A 234 17.98 0.52 10.98
CA LEU A 234 17.15 0.51 9.77
C LEU A 234 16.80 1.94 9.38
N SER A 235 16.95 2.29 8.10
CA SER A 235 16.59 3.59 7.53
C SER A 235 15.87 3.43 6.18
N LEU A 236 15.34 4.54 5.64
CA LEU A 236 14.79 4.59 4.28
C LEU A 236 15.71 5.42 3.40
N GLU A 237 16.54 4.75 2.60
CA GLU A 237 17.56 5.39 1.78
C GLU A 237 17.42 5.02 0.31
N THR A 238 17.95 5.89 -0.55
CA THR A 238 18.16 5.58 -1.97
C THR A 238 19.29 4.56 -2.13
N GLU A 239 19.37 3.94 -3.31
CA GLU A 239 20.44 2.98 -3.64
C GLU A 239 21.83 3.61 -3.48
N GLU A 240 22.03 4.83 -3.98
CA GLU A 240 23.30 5.57 -3.85
C GLU A 240 23.70 5.81 -2.39
N ASN A 241 22.75 6.22 -1.54
CA ASN A 241 23.01 6.44 -0.13
C ASN A 241 23.26 5.13 0.62
N ALA A 242 22.60 4.04 0.25
CA ALA A 242 22.83 2.73 0.85
C ALA A 242 24.24 2.21 0.57
N ILE A 243 24.76 2.41 -0.64
CA ILE A 243 26.13 2.06 -1.00
C ILE A 243 27.13 2.88 -0.16
N LYS A 244 26.93 4.20 -0.04
CA LYS A 244 27.76 5.06 0.82
C LYS A 244 27.75 4.64 2.28
N LEU A 245 26.59 4.23 2.81
CA LEU A 245 26.46 3.73 4.18
C LEU A 245 27.19 2.40 4.37
N LYS A 246 27.14 1.53 3.36
CA LYS A 246 27.87 0.26 3.35
C LYS A 246 29.38 0.52 3.37
N GLU A 247 29.91 1.37 2.49
CA GLU A 247 31.34 1.73 2.44
C GLU A 247 31.84 2.28 3.79
N LYS A 248 31.08 3.21 4.40
CA LYS A 248 31.42 3.75 5.73
C LYS A 248 31.43 2.70 6.84
N ALA A 249 30.67 1.61 6.70
CA ALA A 249 30.65 0.52 7.67
C ALA A 249 31.83 -0.45 7.50
N PHE A 250 32.49 -0.49 6.33
CA PHE A 250 33.69 -1.30 6.09
C PHE A 250 35.00 -0.61 6.50
N ILE A 251 35.01 0.73 6.55
CA ILE A 251 36.20 1.53 6.91
C ILE A 251 36.39 1.61 8.44
N LYS A 252 35.43 1.13 9.23
CA LYS A 252 35.39 1.26 10.69
C LYS A 252 35.40 -0.10 11.37
#